data_AF-A0A8T4ZI18-F1
#
_entry.id   AF-A0A8T4ZI18-F1
#
_cell.length_a   1.000
_cell.length_b   1.000
_cell.length_c   1.000
_cell.angle_alpha   90.00
_cell.angle_beta   90.00
_cell.angle_gamma   90.00
#
_symmetry.space_group_name_H-M   'P 1'
#
loop_
_entity.id
_entity.type
_entity.pdbx_description
1 polymer ?
#
loop_
_entity_poly.entity_id
_entity_poly.type
_entity_poly.pdbx_seq_one_letter_code
_entity_poly.pdbx_strand_id
1 'polypeptide(L)' 'KEELMKLLEGEEGKRIVILGIGSSIRSDDAVGLEVVRCLKKKRMKKVLLIATDANPESFTGL' A
#
# COMPACT_ATOMS: atom_id res chain seq x y z
N LYS A 1 6.37 -3.62 -10.97
CA LYS A 1 4.91 -3.94 -11.04
C LYS A 1 4.65 -5.44 -11.13
N GLU A 2 5.31 -6.15 -12.05
CA GLU A 2 5.17 -7.62 -12.19
C GLU A 2 5.60 -8.38 -10.94
N GLU A 3 6.73 -8.01 -10.34
CA GLU A 3 7.23 -8.66 -9.12
C GLU A 3 6.27 -8.51 -7.93
N LEU A 4 5.65 -7.34 -7.77
CA LEU A 4 4.65 -7.11 -6.72
C LEU A 4 3.42 -7.99 -6.93
N MET A 5 2.97 -8.19 -8.19
CA MET A 5 1.83 -9.07 -8.45
C MET A 5 2.17 -10.52 -8.16
N LYS A 6 3.37 -10.99 -8.55
CA LYS A 6 3.85 -12.34 -8.18
C LYS A 6 3.90 -12.55 -6.66
N LEU A 7 4.34 -11.53 -5.92
CA LEU A 7 4.35 -11.57 -4.45
C LEU A 7 2.95 -11.68 -3.86
N LEU A 8 1.95 -11.04 -4.47
CA LEU A 8 0.55 -11.11 -4.05
C LEU A 8 -0.15 -12.41 -4.49
N GLU A 9 0.28 -13.03 -5.60
CA GLU A 9 -0.26 -14.30 -6.11
C GLU A 9 0.04 -15.48 -5.17
N GLY A 10 1.20 -15.48 -4.50
CA GLY A 10 1.56 -16.50 -3.51
C GLY A 10 0.69 -16.50 -2.23
N GLU A 11 -0.13 -15.46 -2.06
CA GLU A 11 -0.95 -15.22 -0.86
C GLU A 11 -2.44 -15.49 -1.13
N GLU A 12 -2.74 -16.40 -2.05
CA GLU A 12 -4.10 -16.75 -2.43
C GLU A 12 -4.95 -17.16 -1.21
N GLY A 13 -6.16 -16.58 -1.12
CA GLY A 13 -7.07 -16.82 0.00
C GLY A 13 -6.97 -15.83 1.17
N LYS A 14 -5.81 -15.20 1.38
CA LYS A 14 -5.56 -14.30 2.52
C LYS A 14 -6.13 -12.89 2.30
N ARG A 15 -6.29 -12.14 3.40
CA ARG A 15 -6.57 -10.70 3.37
C ARG A 15 -5.26 -9.96 3.55
N ILE A 16 -4.95 -9.04 2.63
CA ILE A 16 -3.67 -8.34 2.59
C ILE A 16 -3.93 -6.85 2.83
N VAL A 17 -3.09 -6.22 3.65
CA VAL A 17 -3.06 -4.77 3.80
C VAL A 17 -1.73 -4.26 3.24
N ILE A 18 -1.80 -3.27 2.35
CA ILE A 18 -0.62 -2.56 1.83
C ILE A 18 -0.67 -1.13 2.38
N LEU A 19 0.34 -0.77 3.17
CA LEU A 19 0.49 0.57 3.72
C LEU A 19 1.53 1.35 2.91
N GLY A 20 1.12 2.51 2.41
CA GLY A 20 2.00 3.50 1.79
C GLY A 20 2.43 4.50 2.84
N ILE A 21 3.72 4.49 3.15
CA ILE A 21 4.35 5.38 4.14
C ILE A 21 5.14 6.45 3.40
N GLY A 22 5.17 7.65 3.97
CA GLY A 22 6.04 8.75 3.54
C GLY A 22 5.28 10.06 3.38
N SER A 23 5.98 11.15 3.11
CA SER A 23 5.40 12.50 3.11
C SER A 23 5.10 13.03 1.71
N SER A 24 3.87 13.53 1.49
CA SER A 24 3.46 14.17 0.23
C SER A 24 4.17 15.50 -0.07
N ILE A 25 4.80 16.11 0.93
CA ILE A 25 5.49 17.41 0.82
C ILE A 25 6.99 17.22 0.54
N ARG A 26 7.56 16.05 0.87
CA ARG A 26 8.97 15.73 0.67
C ARG A 26 9.11 14.85 -0.58
N SER A 27 9.48 15.46 -1.71
CA SER A 27 9.60 14.86 -3.05
C SER A 27 9.69 13.32 -3.09
N ASP A 28 10.86 12.77 -2.73
CA ASP A 28 11.13 11.34 -2.93
C ASP A 28 10.59 10.47 -1.78
N ASP A 29 10.24 11.09 -0.66
CA ASP A 29 9.57 10.43 0.45
C ASP A 29 8.11 10.07 0.11
N ALA A 30 7.52 10.73 -0.89
CA ALA A 30 6.17 10.45 -1.35
C ALA A 30 6.03 9.11 -2.11
N VAL A 31 7.12 8.38 -2.36
CA VAL A 31 7.11 7.14 -3.17
C VAL A 31 6.13 6.11 -2.64
N GLY A 32 6.08 5.88 -1.32
CA GLY A 32 5.13 4.92 -0.74
C GLY A 32 3.67 5.32 -0.96
N LEU A 33 3.37 6.62 -0.92
CA LEU A 33 2.04 7.17 -1.21
C LEU A 33 1.68 7.01 -2.69
N GLU A 34 2.63 7.26 -3.59
CA GLU A 34 2.41 7.16 -5.04
C GLU A 34 2.21 5.70 -5.48
N VAL A 35 2.91 4.75 -4.85
CA VAL A 35 2.69 3.31 -5.06
C VAL A 35 1.25 2.94 -4.71
N VAL A 36 0.76 3.35 -3.53
CA VAL A 36 -0.64 3.11 -3.13
C VAL A 36 -1.62 3.79 -4.09
N ARG A 37 -1.33 5.03 -4.52
CA ARG A 37 -2.16 5.76 -5.50
C ARG A 37 -2.26 5.03 -6.83
N CYS A 38 -1.14 4.48 -7.32
CA CYS A 38 -1.10 3.68 -8.54
C CYS A 38 -1.87 2.36 -8.40
N LEU A 39 -1.76 1.69 -7.24
CA LEU A 39 -2.46 0.43 -6.97
C LEU A 39 -3.97 0.61 -6.85
N LYS A 40 -4.46 1.76 -6.34
CA LYS A 40 -5.90 2.07 -6.27
C LYS A 40 -6.60 2.04 -7.64
N LYS A 41 -5.87 2.27 -8.74
CA LYS A 41 -6.42 2.16 -10.11
C LYS A 41 -6.75 0.72 -10.51
N LYS A 42 -6.33 -0.28 -9.72
CA LYS A 42 -6.60 -1.70 -9.94
C LYS A 42 -7.53 -2.23 -8.86
N ARG A 43 -8.56 -2.97 -9.27
CA ARG A 43 -9.45 -3.65 -8.34
C ARG A 43 -8.83 -4.99 -7.94
N MET A 44 -8.26 -5.04 -6.74
CA MET A 44 -7.68 -6.25 -6.15
C MET A 44 -8.65 -6.80 -5.10
N LYS A 45 -9.10 -8.06 -5.26
CA LYS A 45 -9.98 -8.69 -4.26
C LYS A 45 -9.16 -8.97 -2.99
N LYS A 46 -9.76 -8.76 -1.81
CA LYS A 46 -9.16 -9.03 -0.49
C LYS A 46 -7.90 -8.20 -0.15
N VAL A 47 -7.61 -7.13 -0.89
CA VAL A 47 -6.52 -6.20 -0.59
C VAL A 47 -7.09 -4.88 -0.09
N LEU A 48 -6.63 -4.42 1.08
CA LEU A 48 -6.87 -3.08 1.60
C LEU A 48 -5.64 -2.20 1.36
N LEU A 49 -5.85 -1.03 0.77
CA LEU A 49 -4.80 -0.06 0.49
C LEU A 49 -4.95 1.13 1.44
N ILE A 50 -3.94 1.40 2.26
CA ILE A 50 -3.93 2.50 3.22
C ILE A 50 -2.77 3.44 2.88
N ALA A 51 -3.04 4.74 2.84
CA ALA A 51 -2.00 5.76 2.78
C ALA A 51 -1.90 6.39 4.16
N THR A 52 -0.75 6.24 4.83
CA THR A 52 -0.58 6.61 6.25
C THR A 52 0.18 7.91 6.46
N ASP A 53 0.62 8.55 5.37
CA ASP A 53 1.64 9.61 5.44
C ASP A 53 2.86 9.10 6.24
N ALA A 54 3.48 9.95 7.08
CA ALA A 54 4.58 9.59 7.97
C ALA A 54 4.18 8.85 9.28
N ASN A 55 2.90 8.52 9.50
CA ASN A 55 2.41 7.96 10.77
C ASN A 55 1.62 6.64 10.54
N PRO A 56 2.32 5.51 10.31
CA PRO A 56 1.68 4.21 10.18
C PRO A 56 1.07 3.68 11.48
N GLU A 57 1.59 4.06 12.64
CA GLU A 57 1.18 3.57 13.96
C GLU A 57 -0.30 3.90 14.27
N SER A 58 -0.81 5.02 13.74
CA SER A 58 -2.21 5.43 13.86
C SER A 58 -3.21 4.46 13.21
N PHE A 59 -2.73 3.53 12.37
CA PHE A 59 -3.56 2.56 11.65
C PHE A 59 -3.52 1.15 12.24
N THR A 60 -2.89 0.99 13.41
CA THR A 60 -2.82 -0.29 14.13
C THR A 60 -4.12 -0.65 14.85
N GLY A 61 -5.01 0.34 15.08
CA GLY A 61 -6.27 0.17 15.81
C GLY A 61 -6.11 0.10 17.33
N LEU A 62 -4.91 0.44 17.84
CA LEU A 62 -4.61 0.66 19.26
C LEU A 62 -4.92 2.10 19.68
#